data_AF-A0A800UFX5-F1
#
_entry.id   AF-A0A800UFX5-F1
#
_cell.length_a   1.000
_cell.length_b   1.000
_cell.length_c   1.000
_cell.angle_alpha   90.00
_cell.angle_beta   90.00
_cell.angle_gamma   90.00
#
_symmetry.space_group_name_H-M   'P 1'
#
loop_
_entity.id
_entity.type
_entity.pdbx_description
1 polymer ?
#
loop_
_entity_poly.entity_id
_entity_poly.type
_entity_poly.pdbx_seq_one_letter_code
_entity_poly.pdbx_strand_id
1 'polypeptide(L)'
;MSISKEKLAGMIDHTLLKPDATVEDIKRLCAEAKKYHFASVCVNPAYVKLAADMLKGTGIKVCTVIGFPLGATAPSVKAFETKNAIVNGAEEMDMVMNIGALKSGDYEAVKQDINTVVDAAGDAIVKVIIETGLLTDEEKIKACQLARESGADFVKTSTGFGFRGATVRDVKLMRRVVGEDMGIKASGGIRTYEDAVALVKAGATRIGTSTGVAIVSGENYVGRKFETVFVGKSVSHREKRNIIEVGRKLKSMHLTESSSGNLSVKVDDGILITAGEASLGDLKEEDIVLLKAYDSERNIANVIGSKEPSSETPLHYLIYRQFGCSAIIHVHDDSLLARRKELGLPLAAYAPYGTLELAQNALIALQNGNLIAMEKHGILSIGKNLEEALSKLMHHPNAIKTVARKNATTVDIMNRTNSNGF
;
A
#
# COMPACT_ATOMS: atom_id res chain seq x y z
N MET A 1 -24.02 -11.23 5.93
CA MET A 1 -24.76 -10.08 5.37
C MET A 1 -23.77 -9.15 4.68
N SER A 2 -24.13 -8.58 3.53
CA SER A 2 -23.36 -7.50 2.89
C SER A 2 -23.50 -6.22 3.72
N ILE A 3 -22.39 -5.48 3.90
CA ILE A 3 -22.40 -4.17 4.56
C ILE A 3 -22.74 -3.16 3.46
N SER A 4 -23.73 -2.28 3.64
CA SER A 4 -23.99 -1.26 2.61
C SER A 4 -22.86 -0.22 2.57
N LYS A 5 -22.68 0.46 1.43
CA LYS A 5 -21.67 1.51 1.28
C LYS A 5 -21.93 2.68 2.25
N GLU A 6 -23.20 3.00 2.50
CA GLU A 6 -23.63 4.03 3.44
C GLU A 6 -23.29 3.65 4.88
N LYS A 7 -23.54 2.38 5.26
CA LYS A 7 -23.15 1.86 6.57
C LYS A 7 -21.63 1.87 6.74
N LEU A 8 -20.88 1.53 5.70
CA LEU A 8 -19.42 1.57 5.71
C LEU A 8 -18.90 3.02 5.80
N ALA A 9 -19.53 3.97 5.12
CA ALA A 9 -19.18 5.39 5.20
C ALA A 9 -19.26 5.89 6.66
N GLY A 10 -20.32 5.55 7.38
CA GLY A 10 -20.48 5.85 8.81
C GLY A 10 -19.47 5.14 9.74
N MET A 11 -18.54 4.34 9.20
CA MET A 11 -17.42 3.73 9.93
C MET A 11 -16.06 4.29 9.50
N ILE A 12 -16.01 5.24 8.55
CA ILE A 12 -14.75 5.76 8.01
C ILE A 12 -14.31 7.01 8.79
N ASP A 13 -13.07 6.97 9.26
CA ASP A 13 -12.31 8.13 9.67
C ASP A 13 -11.46 8.57 8.46
N HIS A 14 -11.94 9.58 7.74
CA HIS A 14 -11.32 10.06 6.51
C HIS A 14 -10.07 10.87 6.83
N THR A 15 -8.90 10.35 6.48
CA THR A 15 -7.63 10.70 7.12
C THR A 15 -6.68 11.46 6.19
N LEU A 16 -6.09 12.55 6.68
CA LEU A 16 -4.93 13.20 6.06
C LEU A 16 -3.93 13.65 7.14
N LEU A 17 -2.82 12.92 7.23
CA LEU A 17 -1.77 13.13 8.23
C LEU A 17 -0.39 13.39 7.61
N LYS A 18 -0.33 13.60 6.29
CA LYS A 18 0.95 13.89 5.62
C LYS A 18 1.55 15.21 6.15
N PRO A 19 2.87 15.30 6.34
CA PRO A 19 3.51 16.50 6.87
C PRO A 19 3.44 17.69 5.91
N ASP A 20 3.23 17.45 4.61
CA ASP A 20 3.08 18.46 3.57
C ASP A 20 1.61 18.82 3.25
N ALA A 21 0.65 18.30 4.03
CA ALA A 21 -0.77 18.63 3.85
C ALA A 21 -1.01 20.13 4.01
N THR A 22 -1.67 20.75 3.03
CA THR A 22 -2.00 22.18 3.03
C THR A 22 -3.39 22.47 3.62
N VAL A 23 -3.68 23.74 3.90
CA VAL A 23 -5.02 24.19 4.31
C VAL A 23 -6.09 23.79 3.28
N GLU A 24 -5.79 23.90 1.99
CA GLU A 24 -6.68 23.53 0.88
C GLU A 24 -6.94 22.02 0.86
N ASP A 25 -5.95 21.19 1.18
CA ASP A 25 -6.14 19.75 1.30
C ASP A 25 -7.07 19.39 2.47
N ILE A 26 -6.94 20.09 3.60
CA ILE A 26 -7.81 19.89 4.77
C ILE A 26 -9.24 20.35 4.47
N LYS A 27 -9.41 21.47 3.77
CA LYS A 27 -10.72 21.93 3.30
C LYS A 27 -11.39 20.89 2.39
N ARG A 28 -10.64 20.32 1.45
CA ARG A 28 -11.12 19.24 0.57
C ARG A 28 -11.52 18.01 1.38
N LEU A 29 -10.68 17.57 2.32
CA LEU A 29 -10.96 16.43 3.19
C LEU A 29 -12.29 16.60 3.94
N CYS A 30 -12.53 17.79 4.51
CA CYS A 30 -13.78 18.10 5.20
C CYS A 30 -14.98 18.13 4.25
N ALA A 31 -14.82 18.68 3.05
CA ALA A 31 -15.89 18.70 2.04
C ALA A 31 -16.27 17.28 1.58
N GLU A 32 -15.28 16.41 1.37
CA GLU A 32 -15.49 15.00 1.06
C GLU A 32 -16.22 14.29 2.21
N ALA A 33 -15.80 14.50 3.45
CA ALA A 33 -16.45 13.91 4.61
C ALA A 33 -17.93 14.30 4.71
N LYS A 34 -18.27 15.58 4.46
CA LYS A 34 -19.66 16.05 4.38
C LYS A 34 -20.45 15.35 3.28
N LYS A 35 -19.88 15.27 2.08
CA LYS A 35 -20.53 14.69 0.90
C LYS A 35 -20.86 13.21 1.09
N TYR A 36 -19.97 12.47 1.74
CA TYR A 36 -20.09 11.01 1.90
C TYR A 36 -20.56 10.58 3.29
N HIS A 37 -20.85 11.52 4.20
CA HIS A 37 -21.32 11.25 5.56
C HIS A 37 -20.39 10.30 6.34
N PHE A 38 -19.09 10.60 6.31
CA PHE A 38 -18.09 9.85 7.08
C PHE A 38 -18.24 10.06 8.59
N ALA A 39 -17.73 9.12 9.39
CA ALA A 39 -17.80 9.20 10.85
C ALA A 39 -17.00 10.39 11.41
N SER A 40 -15.78 10.55 10.89
CA SER A 40 -14.89 11.64 11.30
C SER A 40 -13.93 12.03 10.17
N VAL A 41 -13.28 13.18 10.32
CA VAL A 41 -12.00 13.45 9.67
C VAL A 41 -10.87 13.25 10.66
N CYS A 42 -9.73 12.70 10.22
CA CYS A 42 -8.54 12.55 11.04
C CYS A 42 -7.39 13.41 10.49
N VAL A 43 -6.97 14.42 11.27
CA VAL A 43 -5.99 15.43 10.86
C VAL A 43 -4.88 15.58 11.91
N ASN A 44 -3.75 16.20 11.53
CA ASN A 44 -2.71 16.56 12.50
C ASN A 44 -3.21 17.67 13.45
N PRO A 45 -2.69 17.77 14.69
CA PRO A 45 -3.16 18.73 15.70
C PRO A 45 -3.24 20.19 15.23
N ALA A 46 -2.30 20.61 14.37
CA ALA A 46 -2.26 21.96 13.80
C ALA A 46 -3.52 22.34 12.98
N TYR A 47 -4.27 21.34 12.49
CA TYR A 47 -5.45 21.54 11.65
C TYR A 47 -6.77 21.27 12.35
N VAL A 48 -6.76 20.92 13.64
CA VAL A 48 -7.97 20.58 14.42
C VAL A 48 -8.97 21.73 14.41
N LYS A 49 -8.53 22.96 14.71
CA LYS A 49 -9.42 24.12 14.74
C LYS A 49 -10.10 24.38 13.40
N LEU A 50 -9.33 24.28 12.31
CA LEU A 50 -9.86 24.45 10.95
C LEU A 50 -10.90 23.37 10.63
N ALA A 51 -10.59 22.11 10.91
CA ALA A 51 -11.53 21.01 10.67
C ALA A 51 -12.82 21.16 11.50
N ALA A 52 -12.70 21.55 12.77
CA ALA A 52 -13.83 21.77 13.67
C ALA A 52 -14.74 22.90 13.18
N ASP A 53 -14.17 24.03 12.76
CA ASP A 53 -14.95 25.13 12.20
C ASP A 53 -15.69 24.72 10.93
N MET A 54 -15.03 23.95 10.07
CA MET A 54 -15.64 23.47 8.83
C MET A 54 -16.75 22.45 9.07
N LEU A 55 -16.62 21.57 10.07
CA LEU A 55 -17.55 20.46 10.31
C LEU A 55 -18.64 20.76 11.34
N LYS A 56 -18.62 21.97 11.92
CA LYS A 56 -19.64 22.42 12.89
C LYS A 56 -21.06 22.20 12.38
N GLY A 57 -21.88 21.52 13.18
CA GLY A 57 -23.28 21.24 12.89
C GLY A 57 -23.54 20.11 11.90
N THR A 58 -22.51 19.43 11.38
CA THR A 58 -22.68 18.32 10.43
C THR A 58 -22.85 16.96 11.10
N GLY A 59 -22.51 16.84 12.39
CA GLY A 59 -22.45 15.57 13.11
C GLY A 59 -21.19 14.74 12.84
N ILE A 60 -20.35 15.16 11.90
CA ILE A 60 -19.06 14.52 11.58
C ILE A 60 -18.03 14.95 12.63
N LYS A 61 -17.38 13.97 13.24
CA LYS A 61 -16.42 14.21 14.32
C LYS A 61 -15.09 14.73 13.81
N VAL A 62 -14.38 15.47 14.65
CA VAL A 62 -12.96 15.79 14.43
C VAL A 62 -12.09 14.86 15.26
N CYS A 63 -11.36 14.00 14.57
CA CYS A 63 -10.33 13.16 15.14
C CYS A 63 -8.95 13.81 14.92
N THR A 64 -8.09 13.75 15.93
CA THR A 64 -6.66 14.06 15.78
C THR A 64 -5.79 12.92 16.28
N VAL A 65 -4.48 13.02 16.07
CA VAL A 65 -3.47 12.10 16.59
C VAL A 65 -2.69 12.71 17.75
N ILE A 66 -2.22 11.88 18.69
CA ILE A 66 -1.45 12.28 19.89
C ILE A 66 -0.16 11.47 20.02
N GLY A 67 0.97 12.13 20.26
CA GLY A 67 2.30 11.50 20.34
C GLY A 67 2.69 10.77 19.04
N PHE A 68 2.18 11.24 17.90
CA PHE A 68 2.19 10.54 16.63
C PHE A 68 3.37 10.95 15.73
N PRO A 69 3.92 10.03 14.90
CA PRO A 69 3.57 8.60 14.78
C PRO A 69 4.36 7.67 15.71
N LEU A 70 5.34 8.18 16.46
CA LEU A 70 6.34 7.32 17.09
C LEU A 70 5.96 6.81 18.49
N GLY A 71 5.07 7.50 19.20
CA GLY A 71 4.68 7.15 20.57
C GLY A 71 5.75 7.37 21.64
N ALA A 72 6.97 7.75 21.25
CA ALA A 72 8.14 7.93 22.11
C ALA A 72 8.28 9.37 22.63
N THR A 73 7.22 9.87 23.27
CA THR A 73 7.17 11.20 23.90
C THR A 73 6.67 11.05 25.33
N ALA A 74 7.09 11.93 26.23
CA ALA A 74 6.72 11.88 27.64
C ALA A 74 5.18 11.95 27.82
N PRO A 75 4.59 11.19 28.77
CA PRO A 75 3.15 11.19 29.02
C PRO A 75 2.57 12.59 29.26
N SER A 76 3.28 13.45 29.99
CA SER A 76 2.86 14.83 30.27
C SER A 76 2.72 15.69 29.00
N VAL A 77 3.55 15.45 27.99
CA VAL A 77 3.48 16.15 26.71
C VAL A 77 2.29 15.65 25.89
N LYS A 78 2.03 14.33 25.90
CA LYS A 78 0.81 13.77 25.28
C LYS A 78 -0.46 14.30 25.94
N ALA A 79 -0.46 14.46 27.27
CA ALA A 79 -1.56 15.07 28.02
C ALA A 79 -1.80 16.53 27.60
N PHE A 80 -0.72 17.31 27.47
CA PHE A 80 -0.79 18.70 27.01
C PHE A 80 -1.33 18.79 25.58
N GLU A 81 -0.80 17.98 24.66
CA GLU A 81 -1.26 17.91 23.28
C GLU A 81 -2.75 17.54 23.20
N THR A 82 -3.20 16.59 24.03
CA THR A 82 -4.60 16.17 24.14
C THR A 82 -5.51 17.33 24.58
N LYS A 83 -5.14 18.03 25.66
CA LYS A 83 -5.90 19.18 26.15
C LYS A 83 -5.97 20.30 25.10
N ASN A 84 -4.86 20.57 24.43
CA ASN A 84 -4.83 21.55 23.35
C ASN A 84 -5.74 21.15 22.17
N ALA A 85 -5.73 19.87 21.78
CA ALA A 85 -6.61 19.36 20.73
C ALA A 85 -8.09 19.55 21.10
N ILE A 86 -8.47 19.24 22.34
CA ILE A 86 -9.85 19.42 22.83
C ILE A 86 -10.27 20.89 22.81
N VAL A 87 -9.41 21.79 23.29
CA VAL A 87 -9.66 23.25 23.23
C VAL A 87 -9.90 23.71 21.78
N ASN A 88 -9.22 23.09 20.81
CA ASN A 88 -9.39 23.39 19.39
C ASN A 88 -10.58 22.67 18.73
N GLY A 89 -11.32 21.82 19.46
CA GLY A 89 -12.54 21.18 18.99
C GLY A 89 -12.37 19.73 18.51
N ALA A 90 -11.29 19.04 18.88
CA ALA A 90 -11.21 17.60 18.67
C ALA A 90 -12.18 16.85 19.60
N GLU A 91 -12.87 15.85 19.05
CA GLU A 91 -13.81 14.98 19.76
C GLU A 91 -13.28 13.54 19.88
N GLU A 92 -12.26 13.18 19.11
CA GLU A 92 -11.60 11.87 19.19
C GLU A 92 -10.06 11.96 19.06
N MET A 93 -9.34 11.19 19.88
CA MET A 93 -7.89 11.23 20.04
C MET A 93 -7.29 9.86 19.70
N ASP A 94 -6.54 9.78 18.60
CA ASP A 94 -5.79 8.59 18.22
C ASP A 94 -4.35 8.69 18.76
N MET A 95 -4.11 8.24 19.98
CA MET A 95 -2.78 8.26 20.60
C MET A 95 -1.91 7.09 20.13
N VAL A 96 -0.59 7.29 20.03
CA VAL A 96 0.36 6.18 19.87
C VAL A 96 0.90 5.76 21.23
N MET A 97 0.77 4.48 21.57
CA MET A 97 1.32 3.95 22.83
C MET A 97 2.85 4.03 22.85
N ASN A 98 3.46 4.04 24.03
CA ASN A 98 4.90 3.86 24.13
C ASN A 98 5.32 2.41 23.79
N ILE A 99 5.65 2.18 22.52
CA ILE A 99 6.03 0.87 21.99
C ILE A 99 7.34 0.37 22.63
N GLY A 100 8.28 1.27 22.90
CA GLY A 100 9.56 0.93 23.55
C GLY A 100 9.34 0.35 24.94
N ALA A 101 8.51 1.00 25.76
CA ALA A 101 8.15 0.50 27.09
C ALA A 101 7.48 -0.88 27.04
N LEU A 102 6.54 -1.09 26.10
CA LEU A 102 5.89 -2.38 25.91
C LEU A 102 6.91 -3.49 25.60
N LYS A 103 7.85 -3.23 24.67
CA LYS A 103 8.89 -4.19 24.28
C LYS A 103 9.89 -4.47 25.40
N SER A 104 10.10 -3.51 26.29
CA SER A 104 10.92 -3.68 27.49
C SER A 104 10.20 -4.40 28.63
N GLY A 105 8.90 -4.73 28.47
CA GLY A 105 8.10 -5.34 29.53
C GLY A 105 7.67 -4.36 30.63
N ASP A 106 7.88 -3.06 30.44
CA ASP A 106 7.50 -2.02 31.40
C ASP A 106 6.02 -1.64 31.21
N TYR A 107 5.15 -2.54 31.67
CA TYR A 107 3.70 -2.39 31.51
C TYR A 107 3.11 -1.29 32.38
N GLU A 108 3.77 -0.90 33.48
CA GLU A 108 3.34 0.23 34.29
C GLU A 108 3.58 1.55 33.56
N ALA A 109 4.74 1.72 32.90
CA ALA A 109 4.97 2.89 32.07
C ALA A 109 3.98 2.99 30.90
N VAL A 110 3.59 1.86 30.29
CA VAL A 110 2.55 1.83 29.24
C VAL A 110 1.19 2.25 29.79
N LYS A 111 0.75 1.71 30.94
CA LYS A 111 -0.53 2.11 31.56
C LYS A 111 -0.52 3.58 31.96
N GLN A 112 0.57 4.05 32.57
CA GLN A 112 0.71 5.44 32.96
C GLN A 112 0.59 6.37 31.73
N ASP A 113 1.23 6.01 30.61
CA ASP A 113 1.16 6.74 29.35
C ASP A 113 -0.27 6.84 28.81
N ILE A 114 -1.02 5.72 28.80
CA ILE A 114 -2.40 5.68 28.31
C ILE A 114 -3.35 6.41 29.27
N ASN A 115 -3.30 6.11 30.57
CA ASN A 115 -4.13 6.76 31.60
C ASN A 115 -3.97 8.28 31.56
N THR A 116 -2.74 8.78 31.42
CA THR A 116 -2.46 10.22 31.35
C THR A 116 -3.20 10.90 30.18
N VAL A 117 -3.33 10.21 29.04
CA VAL A 117 -4.08 10.71 27.88
C VAL A 117 -5.58 10.56 28.07
N VAL A 118 -6.05 9.43 28.60
CA VAL A 118 -7.47 9.19 28.91
C VAL A 118 -8.00 10.23 29.90
N ASP A 119 -7.28 10.46 31.00
CA ASP A 119 -7.63 11.47 32.00
C ASP A 119 -7.65 12.88 31.41
N ALA A 120 -6.70 13.19 30.52
CA ALA A 120 -6.63 14.47 29.84
C ALA A 120 -7.73 14.66 28.79
N ALA A 121 -8.27 13.56 28.25
CA ALA A 121 -9.29 13.58 27.21
C ALA A 121 -10.69 13.87 27.74
N GLY A 122 -10.97 13.56 29.01
CA GLY A 122 -12.30 13.70 29.60
C GLY A 122 -13.32 12.84 28.85
N ASP A 123 -14.38 13.46 28.34
CA ASP A 123 -15.45 12.77 27.60
C ASP A 123 -15.09 12.47 26.13
N ALA A 124 -13.94 12.93 25.65
CA ALA A 124 -13.53 12.71 24.27
C ALA A 124 -13.00 11.27 24.06
N ILE A 125 -13.32 10.67 22.91
CA ILE A 125 -12.99 9.26 22.62
C ILE A 125 -11.48 9.09 22.49
N VAL A 126 -10.88 8.14 23.20
CA VAL A 126 -9.45 7.79 23.08
C VAL A 126 -9.26 6.44 22.38
N LYS A 127 -8.44 6.45 21.33
CA LYS A 127 -8.05 5.28 20.55
C LYS A 127 -6.55 5.05 20.68
N VAL A 128 -6.14 3.89 21.17
CA VAL A 128 -4.73 3.54 21.36
C VAL A 128 -4.18 2.81 20.15
N ILE A 129 -3.31 3.47 19.38
CA ILE A 129 -2.54 2.84 18.30
C ILE A 129 -1.45 1.97 18.91
N ILE A 130 -1.54 0.66 18.66
CA ILE A 130 -0.57 -0.32 19.16
C ILE A 130 0.57 -0.61 18.18
N GLU A 131 0.46 -0.12 16.94
CA GLU A 131 1.41 -0.35 15.84
C GLU A 131 1.74 -1.84 15.63
N THR A 132 0.74 -2.60 15.21
CA THR A 132 0.81 -4.07 15.05
C THR A 132 1.95 -4.55 14.16
N GLY A 133 2.48 -3.67 13.29
CA GLY A 133 3.64 -3.94 12.45
C GLY A 133 4.93 -4.22 13.20
N LEU A 134 5.04 -3.75 14.44
CA LEU A 134 6.22 -3.91 15.30
C LEU A 134 6.06 -5.00 16.35
N LEU A 135 4.86 -5.56 16.51
CA LEU A 135 4.51 -6.39 17.65
C LEU A 135 4.34 -7.87 17.27
N THR A 136 4.76 -8.76 18.16
CA THR A 136 4.38 -10.18 18.16
C THR A 136 2.91 -10.34 18.55
N ASP A 137 2.34 -11.53 18.37
CA ASP A 137 0.95 -11.78 18.78
C ASP A 137 0.76 -11.67 20.31
N GLU A 138 1.75 -12.06 21.10
CA GLU A 138 1.76 -11.91 22.56
C GLU A 138 1.79 -10.43 22.98
N GLU A 139 2.67 -9.65 22.36
CA GLU A 139 2.76 -8.20 22.60
C GLU A 139 1.46 -7.48 22.21
N LYS A 140 0.80 -7.88 21.10
CA LYS A 140 -0.51 -7.33 20.70
C LYS A 140 -1.60 -7.64 21.73
N ILE A 141 -1.63 -8.87 22.25
CA ILE A 141 -2.56 -9.27 23.31
C ILE A 141 -2.35 -8.37 24.53
N LYS A 142 -1.09 -8.23 24.96
CA LYS A 142 -0.76 -7.42 26.14
C LYS A 142 -1.09 -5.94 25.93
N ALA A 143 -0.77 -5.37 24.77
CA ALA A 143 -1.14 -3.99 24.44
C ALA A 143 -2.65 -3.75 24.49
N CYS A 144 -3.45 -4.69 23.96
CA CYS A 144 -4.91 -4.61 24.02
C CYS A 144 -5.46 -4.68 25.44
N GLN A 145 -4.90 -5.55 26.28
CA GLN A 145 -5.26 -5.64 27.69
C GLN A 145 -4.97 -4.34 28.43
N LEU A 146 -3.76 -3.80 28.26
CA LEU A 146 -3.35 -2.55 28.93
C LEU A 146 -4.19 -1.36 28.48
N ALA A 147 -4.52 -1.26 27.18
CA ALA A 147 -5.40 -0.21 26.68
C ALA A 147 -6.81 -0.30 27.29
N ARG A 148 -7.36 -1.51 27.40
CA ARG A 148 -8.67 -1.75 28.03
C ARG A 148 -8.65 -1.45 29.53
N GLU A 149 -7.63 -1.92 30.24
CA GLU A 149 -7.43 -1.66 31.67
C GLU A 149 -7.28 -0.16 31.98
N SER A 150 -6.77 0.60 31.01
CA SER A 150 -6.58 2.06 31.09
C SER A 150 -7.82 2.87 30.69
N GLY A 151 -8.96 2.22 30.41
CA GLY A 151 -10.21 2.90 30.08
C GLY A 151 -10.28 3.51 28.68
N ALA A 152 -9.40 3.14 27.75
CA ALA A 152 -9.52 3.59 26.38
C ALA A 152 -10.78 3.02 25.69
N ASP A 153 -11.36 3.79 24.76
CA ASP A 153 -12.57 3.38 24.03
C ASP A 153 -12.26 2.44 22.86
N PHE A 154 -11.09 2.61 22.24
CA PHE A 154 -10.66 1.83 21.08
C PHE A 154 -9.20 1.38 21.18
N VAL A 155 -8.92 0.23 20.57
CA VAL A 155 -7.58 -0.09 20.08
C VAL A 155 -7.51 0.14 18.57
N LYS A 156 -6.38 0.64 18.10
CA LYS A 156 -6.11 0.94 16.69
C LYS A 156 -4.91 0.16 16.20
N THR A 157 -4.98 -0.41 14.99
CA THR A 157 -3.92 -1.30 14.47
C THR A 157 -2.61 -0.55 14.22
N SER A 158 -2.61 0.46 13.35
CA SER A 158 -1.38 1.04 12.80
C SER A 158 -1.48 2.55 12.56
N THR A 159 -0.36 3.24 12.62
CA THR A 159 -0.23 4.65 12.25
C THR A 159 -0.37 4.90 10.75
N GLY A 160 0.02 3.93 9.93
CA GLY A 160 0.19 4.08 8.48
C GLY A 160 1.55 4.64 8.06
N PHE A 161 2.43 4.94 9.02
CA PHE A 161 3.82 5.36 8.80
C PHE A 161 4.83 4.25 9.14
N GLY A 162 4.38 3.16 9.76
CA GLY A 162 5.19 2.01 10.11
C GLY A 162 5.39 0.99 8.96
N PHE A 163 5.90 -0.18 9.32
CA PHE A 163 6.31 -1.23 8.38
C PHE A 163 5.16 -1.94 7.66
N ARG A 164 3.99 -2.08 8.30
CA ARG A 164 2.78 -2.70 7.71
C ARG A 164 1.49 -2.11 8.28
N GLY A 165 0.43 -2.16 7.48
CA GLY A 165 -0.92 -1.73 7.85
C GLY A 165 -1.74 -2.77 8.61
N ALA A 166 -3.06 -2.58 8.60
CA ALA A 166 -4.01 -3.47 9.23
C ALA A 166 -4.10 -4.82 8.49
N THR A 167 -4.25 -5.91 9.24
CA THR A 167 -4.56 -7.23 8.66
C THR A 167 -5.78 -7.85 9.33
N VAL A 168 -6.51 -8.70 8.60
CA VAL A 168 -7.65 -9.47 9.13
C VAL A 168 -7.23 -10.32 10.34
N ARG A 169 -6.01 -10.88 10.32
CA ARG A 169 -5.48 -11.69 11.43
C ARG A 169 -5.32 -10.85 12.70
N ASP A 170 -4.70 -9.67 12.58
CA ASP A 170 -4.50 -8.79 13.74
C ASP A 170 -5.84 -8.32 14.31
N VAL A 171 -6.78 -7.90 13.46
CA VAL A 171 -8.12 -7.46 13.92
C VAL A 171 -8.86 -8.58 14.64
N LYS A 172 -8.85 -9.82 14.12
CA LYS A 172 -9.46 -10.96 14.81
C LYS A 172 -8.80 -11.25 16.14
N LEU A 173 -7.47 -11.13 16.23
CA LEU A 173 -6.74 -11.32 17.48
C LEU A 173 -7.14 -10.25 18.50
N MET A 174 -7.11 -8.98 18.11
CA MET A 174 -7.48 -7.85 18.96
C MET A 174 -8.93 -8.01 19.46
N ARG A 175 -9.88 -8.37 18.57
CA ARG A 175 -11.29 -8.57 18.93
C ARG A 175 -11.48 -9.64 20.01
N ARG A 176 -10.75 -10.76 19.94
CA ARG A 176 -10.80 -11.79 20.99
C ARG A 176 -10.34 -11.27 22.36
N VAL A 177 -9.44 -10.30 22.38
CA VAL A 177 -8.86 -9.76 23.62
C VAL A 177 -9.73 -8.66 24.21
N VAL A 178 -10.18 -7.71 23.37
CA VAL A 178 -10.87 -6.51 23.86
C VAL A 178 -12.36 -6.71 24.15
N GLY A 179 -12.96 -7.81 23.71
CA GLY A 179 -14.39 -8.10 23.93
C GLY A 179 -15.28 -7.45 22.89
N GLU A 180 -16.59 -7.33 23.13
CA GLU A 180 -17.54 -6.71 22.18
C GLU A 180 -17.71 -5.20 22.40
N ASP A 181 -17.55 -4.73 23.64
CA ASP A 181 -17.85 -3.35 24.04
C ASP A 181 -16.79 -2.35 23.56
N MET A 182 -15.52 -2.73 23.61
CA MET A 182 -14.42 -1.86 23.18
C MET A 182 -14.31 -1.84 21.65
N GLY A 183 -14.11 -0.65 21.08
CA GLY A 183 -13.99 -0.46 19.65
C GLY A 183 -12.65 -0.94 19.08
N ILE A 184 -12.63 -1.27 17.79
CA ILE A 184 -11.40 -1.54 17.05
C ILE A 184 -11.36 -0.67 15.79
N LYS A 185 -10.32 0.17 15.68
CA LYS A 185 -10.03 0.92 14.46
C LYS A 185 -8.96 0.21 13.65
N ALA A 186 -9.32 -0.30 12.48
CA ALA A 186 -8.35 -0.81 11.53
C ALA A 186 -7.83 0.35 10.65
N SER A 187 -6.52 0.48 10.51
CA SER A 187 -5.89 1.55 9.73
C SER A 187 -4.56 1.13 9.12
N GLY A 188 -4.21 1.77 8.00
CA GLY A 188 -3.02 1.49 7.20
C GLY A 188 -3.28 0.44 6.11
N GLY A 189 -3.01 0.79 4.85
CA GLY A 189 -3.18 -0.11 3.69
C GLY A 189 -4.60 -0.29 3.15
N ILE A 190 -5.63 0.19 3.88
CA ILE A 190 -7.04 -0.04 3.52
C ILE A 190 -7.45 0.87 2.36
N ARG A 191 -7.63 0.29 1.17
CA ARG A 191 -7.79 1.04 -0.08
C ARG A 191 -9.06 0.71 -0.85
N THR A 192 -9.60 -0.49 -0.66
CA THR A 192 -10.79 -0.96 -1.38
C THR A 192 -11.97 -1.22 -0.45
N TYR A 193 -13.16 -1.28 -1.04
CA TYR A 193 -14.37 -1.69 -0.35
C TYR A 193 -14.22 -3.10 0.24
N GLU A 194 -13.63 -4.01 -0.51
CA GLU A 194 -13.39 -5.39 -0.09
C GLU A 194 -12.46 -5.47 1.12
N ASP A 195 -11.38 -4.68 1.15
CA ASP A 195 -10.47 -4.61 2.30
C ASP A 195 -11.20 -4.14 3.56
N ALA A 196 -11.94 -3.04 3.42
CA ALA A 196 -12.68 -2.45 4.52
C ALA A 196 -13.75 -3.42 5.06
N VAL A 197 -14.52 -4.06 4.17
CA VAL A 197 -15.51 -5.08 4.54
C VAL A 197 -14.87 -6.30 5.22
N ALA A 198 -13.72 -6.76 4.73
CA ALA A 198 -13.01 -7.88 5.34
C ALA A 198 -12.58 -7.56 6.77
N LEU A 199 -12.10 -6.34 7.04
CA LEU A 199 -11.69 -5.88 8.36
C LEU A 199 -12.90 -5.67 9.29
N VAL A 200 -14.01 -5.12 8.80
CA VAL A 200 -15.24 -5.00 9.60
C VAL A 200 -15.76 -6.39 9.99
N LYS A 201 -15.81 -7.33 9.04
CA LYS A 201 -16.17 -8.73 9.34
C LYS A 201 -15.20 -9.42 10.31
N ALA A 202 -13.94 -8.97 10.36
CA ALA A 202 -12.95 -9.47 11.31
C ALA A 202 -13.16 -8.93 12.74
N GLY A 203 -13.95 -7.87 12.89
CA GLY A 203 -14.26 -7.25 14.18
C GLY A 203 -13.91 -5.76 14.28
N ALA A 204 -13.46 -5.10 13.19
CA ALA A 204 -13.26 -3.66 13.21
C ALA A 204 -14.61 -2.92 13.27
N THR A 205 -14.69 -1.90 14.12
CA THR A 205 -15.85 -1.00 14.25
C THR A 205 -15.58 0.39 13.67
N ARG A 206 -14.32 0.68 13.32
CA ARG A 206 -13.90 1.90 12.62
C ARG A 206 -12.79 1.60 11.60
N ILE A 207 -12.75 2.36 10.52
CA ILE A 207 -11.77 2.26 9.44
C ILE A 207 -11.05 3.59 9.27
N GLY A 208 -9.73 3.63 9.52
CA GLY A 208 -8.89 4.79 9.22
C GLY A 208 -8.26 4.67 7.84
N THR A 209 -8.60 5.58 6.92
CA THR A 209 -8.09 5.55 5.54
C THR A 209 -8.10 6.94 4.91
N SER A 210 -7.15 7.19 4.01
CA SER A 210 -7.13 8.39 3.15
C SER A 210 -7.90 8.19 1.83
N THR A 211 -8.46 7.00 1.62
CA THR A 211 -9.11 6.59 0.37
C THR A 211 -10.62 6.37 0.54
N GLY A 212 -11.21 6.96 1.60
CA GLY A 212 -12.61 6.77 1.96
C GLY A 212 -13.57 7.00 0.80
N VAL A 213 -13.31 8.03 -0.01
CA VAL A 213 -14.10 8.34 -1.22
C VAL A 213 -14.09 7.19 -2.22
N ALA A 214 -12.92 6.60 -2.54
CA ALA A 214 -12.82 5.48 -3.48
C ALA A 214 -13.56 4.25 -2.93
N ILE A 215 -13.38 3.96 -1.65
CA ILE A 215 -14.02 2.84 -0.95
C ILE A 215 -15.56 2.91 -1.05
N VAL A 216 -16.15 4.09 -0.84
CA VAL A 216 -17.62 4.22 -0.83
C VAL A 216 -18.21 4.49 -2.22
N SER A 217 -17.49 5.17 -3.11
CA SER A 217 -17.96 5.36 -4.50
C SER A 217 -17.90 4.05 -5.29
N GLY A 218 -16.97 3.14 -4.97
CA GLY A 218 -16.69 1.95 -5.77
C GLY A 218 -15.86 2.27 -7.02
N GLU A 219 -15.27 3.46 -7.08
CA GLU A 219 -14.18 3.72 -8.01
C GLU A 219 -13.00 2.84 -7.61
N ASN A 220 -12.48 2.04 -8.54
CA ASN A 220 -11.29 1.24 -8.29
C ASN A 220 -10.18 2.18 -7.81
N TYR A 221 -9.72 1.99 -6.57
CA TYR A 221 -8.53 2.67 -6.11
C TYR A 221 -7.34 2.19 -6.95
N VAL A 222 -7.00 2.96 -7.97
CA VAL A 222 -5.70 2.93 -8.61
C VAL A 222 -4.77 3.66 -7.66
N GLY A 223 -3.65 3.04 -7.25
CA GLY A 223 -2.65 3.73 -6.43
C GLY A 223 -2.42 5.13 -6.99
N ARG A 224 -2.41 6.18 -6.14
CA ARG A 224 -2.10 7.54 -6.63
C ARG A 224 -0.78 7.44 -7.38
N LYS A 225 -0.83 7.53 -8.71
CA LYS A 225 0.35 7.61 -9.57
C LYS A 225 1.20 8.73 -8.98
N PHE A 226 2.46 8.42 -8.71
CA PHE A 226 3.42 9.42 -8.22
C PHE A 226 3.41 10.62 -9.16
N GLU A 227 3.68 11.80 -8.61
CA GLU A 227 3.88 12.98 -9.44
C GLU A 227 5.14 12.77 -10.28
N THR A 228 5.04 12.97 -11.58
CA THR A 228 6.19 12.89 -12.48
C THR A 228 6.72 14.29 -12.74
N VAL A 229 7.94 14.55 -12.28
CA VAL A 229 8.66 15.81 -12.56
C VAL A 229 9.66 15.55 -13.68
N PHE A 230 9.41 16.15 -14.84
CA PHE A 230 10.31 16.06 -15.99
C PHE A 230 11.50 16.99 -15.80
N VAL A 231 12.67 16.42 -15.51
CA VAL A 231 13.93 17.14 -15.29
C VAL A 231 14.82 17.18 -16.54
N GLY A 232 14.37 16.59 -17.65
CA GLY A 232 15.05 16.61 -18.93
C GLY A 232 14.19 16.01 -20.05
N LYS A 233 14.48 16.38 -21.30
CA LYS A 233 13.63 16.04 -22.46
C LYS A 233 13.89 14.66 -23.06
N SER A 234 15.16 14.24 -23.13
CA SER A 234 15.51 12.96 -23.74
C SER A 234 16.81 12.42 -23.15
N VAL A 235 16.94 11.09 -23.22
CA VAL A 235 18.11 10.35 -22.78
C VAL A 235 18.47 9.35 -23.87
N SER A 236 19.70 9.44 -24.38
CA SER A 236 20.27 8.44 -25.28
C SER A 236 21.10 7.48 -24.45
N HIS A 237 20.80 6.18 -24.53
CA HIS A 237 21.52 5.17 -23.78
C HIS A 237 21.47 3.82 -24.52
N ARG A 238 22.59 3.10 -24.58
CA ARG A 238 22.69 1.83 -25.32
C ARG A 238 21.69 0.76 -24.83
N GLU A 239 21.46 0.72 -23.52
CA GLU A 239 20.54 -0.24 -22.88
C GLU A 239 19.08 -0.08 -23.32
N LYS A 240 18.70 1.08 -23.88
CA LYS A 240 17.35 1.24 -24.46
C LYS A 240 17.09 0.20 -25.54
N ARG A 241 18.07 -0.07 -26.39
CA ARG A 241 17.95 -1.08 -27.45
C ARG A 241 17.79 -2.48 -26.88
N ASN A 242 18.48 -2.79 -25.78
CA ASN A 242 18.36 -4.09 -25.11
C ASN A 242 16.94 -4.28 -24.54
N ILE A 243 16.39 -3.26 -23.87
CA ILE A 243 15.00 -3.28 -23.38
C ILE A 243 14.01 -3.54 -24.53
N ILE A 244 14.18 -2.86 -25.67
CA ILE A 244 13.31 -3.06 -26.86
C ILE A 244 13.44 -4.50 -27.39
N GLU A 245 14.66 -5.03 -27.48
CA GLU A 245 14.89 -6.38 -27.99
C GLU A 245 14.28 -7.46 -27.09
N VAL A 246 14.45 -7.32 -25.76
CA VAL A 246 13.86 -8.22 -24.77
C VAL A 246 12.33 -8.14 -24.79
N GLY A 247 11.76 -6.94 -24.95
CA GLY A 247 10.33 -6.76 -25.15
C GLY A 247 9.78 -7.53 -26.37
N ARG A 248 10.48 -7.48 -27.51
CA ARG A 248 10.14 -8.28 -28.71
C ARG A 248 10.24 -9.78 -28.47
N LYS A 249 11.26 -10.24 -27.72
CA LYS A 249 11.40 -11.65 -27.32
C LYS A 249 10.24 -12.11 -26.43
N LEU A 250 9.81 -11.29 -25.47
CA LEU A 250 8.66 -11.60 -24.62
C LEU A 250 7.36 -11.74 -25.43
N LYS A 251 7.16 -10.89 -26.45
CA LYS A 251 6.02 -10.99 -27.38
C LYS A 251 6.08 -12.26 -28.23
N SER A 252 7.23 -12.59 -28.81
CA SER A 252 7.37 -13.83 -29.62
C SER A 252 7.17 -15.11 -28.80
N MET A 253 7.41 -15.04 -27.50
CA MET A 253 7.17 -16.14 -26.55
C MET A 253 5.75 -16.20 -25.98
N HIS A 254 4.86 -15.27 -26.37
CA HIS A 254 3.49 -15.17 -25.82
C HIS A 254 3.44 -15.04 -24.29
N LEU A 255 4.46 -14.38 -23.71
CA LEU A 255 4.55 -14.06 -22.28
C LEU A 255 3.96 -12.68 -21.94
N THR A 256 3.53 -11.95 -22.96
CA THR A 256 2.90 -10.64 -22.84
C THR A 256 1.74 -10.62 -23.83
N GLU A 257 0.51 -10.77 -23.32
CA GLU A 257 -0.71 -10.55 -24.12
C GLU A 257 -1.22 -9.16 -23.73
N SER A 258 -1.23 -8.21 -24.66
CA SER A 258 -1.55 -6.78 -24.45
C SER A 258 -0.53 -5.98 -23.60
N SER A 259 -0.77 -4.67 -23.42
CA SER A 259 0.13 -3.65 -22.86
C SER A 259 0.43 -3.79 -21.36
N SER A 260 0.56 -5.02 -20.86
CA SER A 260 0.68 -5.35 -19.44
C SER A 260 2.06 -5.91 -19.11
N GLY A 261 2.77 -5.23 -18.22
CA GLY A 261 4.12 -5.55 -17.79
C GLY A 261 5.07 -4.37 -18.01
N ASN A 262 6.29 -4.48 -17.48
CA ASN A 262 7.32 -3.47 -17.66
C ASN A 262 8.72 -4.09 -17.57
N LEU A 263 9.68 -3.32 -18.06
CA LEU A 263 11.08 -3.69 -18.07
C LEU A 263 11.88 -2.54 -17.47
N SER A 264 12.90 -2.87 -16.69
CA SER A 264 13.88 -1.86 -16.28
C SER A 264 15.30 -2.37 -16.23
N VAL A 265 16.24 -1.45 -16.39
CA VAL A 265 17.68 -1.67 -16.26
C VAL A 265 18.28 -0.55 -15.41
N LYS A 266 19.05 -0.94 -14.40
CA LYS A 266 19.85 -0.01 -13.59
C LYS A 266 21.07 0.41 -14.40
N VAL A 267 21.28 1.71 -14.52
CA VAL A 267 22.42 2.34 -15.20
C VAL A 267 23.13 3.29 -14.22
N ASP A 268 24.32 3.76 -14.56
CA ASP A 268 25.13 4.60 -13.65
C ASP A 268 24.36 5.84 -13.17
N ASP A 269 23.52 6.38 -14.06
CA ASP A 269 22.79 7.62 -13.85
C ASP A 269 21.34 7.46 -13.37
N GLY A 270 20.88 6.24 -13.05
CA GLY A 270 19.52 5.99 -12.59
C GLY A 270 18.95 4.66 -13.08
N ILE A 271 17.66 4.64 -13.42
CA ILE A 271 16.97 3.44 -13.90
C ILE A 271 16.29 3.76 -15.22
N LEU A 272 16.66 3.06 -16.29
CA LEU A 272 15.87 3.05 -17.51
C LEU A 272 14.66 2.17 -17.29
N ILE A 273 13.46 2.69 -17.49
CA ILE A 273 12.21 1.97 -17.28
C ILE A 273 11.25 2.24 -18.44
N THR A 274 10.44 1.25 -18.79
CA THR A 274 9.37 1.42 -19.77
C THR A 274 8.31 2.42 -19.28
N ALA A 275 7.79 3.22 -20.20
CA ALA A 275 6.73 4.17 -19.96
C ALA A 275 5.42 3.46 -19.56
N GLY A 276 4.52 4.20 -18.91
CA GLY A 276 3.16 3.72 -18.66
C GLY A 276 2.45 3.41 -19.98
N GLU A 277 1.65 2.34 -19.98
CA GLU A 277 0.83 1.88 -21.13
C GLU A 277 1.63 1.43 -22.37
N ALA A 278 2.97 1.41 -22.29
CA ALA A 278 3.80 0.95 -23.39
C ALA A 278 3.62 -0.55 -23.65
N SER A 279 3.40 -0.93 -24.92
CA SER A 279 3.36 -2.34 -25.34
C SER A 279 4.79 -2.89 -25.37
N LEU A 280 5.11 -3.85 -24.49
CA LEU A 280 6.44 -4.44 -24.40
C LEU A 280 6.94 -5.00 -25.74
N GLY A 281 6.06 -5.54 -26.57
CA GLY A 281 6.45 -6.09 -27.86
C GLY A 281 6.67 -5.07 -28.97
N ASP A 282 6.23 -3.82 -28.78
CA ASP A 282 6.22 -2.77 -29.80
C ASP A 282 6.92 -1.48 -29.31
N LEU A 283 7.83 -1.62 -28.34
CA LEU A 283 8.56 -0.51 -27.73
C LEU A 283 9.39 0.28 -28.75
N LYS A 284 9.34 1.61 -28.63
CA LYS A 284 10.20 2.59 -29.28
C LYS A 284 11.17 3.20 -28.25
N GLU A 285 12.19 3.91 -28.72
CA GLU A 285 13.16 4.55 -27.80
C GLU A 285 12.53 5.62 -26.89
N GLU A 286 11.43 6.24 -27.32
CA GLU A 286 10.62 7.19 -26.55
C GLU A 286 9.77 6.52 -25.46
N ASP A 287 9.51 5.22 -25.56
CA ASP A 287 8.80 4.42 -24.56
C ASP A 287 9.72 4.00 -23.40
N ILE A 288 10.98 4.45 -23.41
CA ILE A 288 11.95 4.16 -22.36
C ILE A 288 12.46 5.48 -21.80
N VAL A 289 12.17 5.69 -20.53
CA VAL A 289 12.51 6.92 -19.81
C VAL A 289 13.52 6.63 -18.72
N LEU A 290 14.33 7.63 -18.36
CA LEU A 290 15.31 7.51 -17.28
C LEU A 290 14.72 8.09 -16.01
N LEU A 291 14.46 7.23 -15.03
CA LEU A 291 14.20 7.63 -13.65
C LEU A 291 15.52 8.03 -13.00
N LYS A 292 15.73 9.34 -12.78
CA LYS A 292 16.92 9.87 -12.09
C LYS A 292 16.82 9.66 -10.58
N ALA A 293 15.64 9.85 -10.01
CA ALA A 293 15.39 9.67 -8.59
C ALA A 293 13.89 9.41 -8.34
N TYR A 294 13.60 8.71 -7.26
CA TYR A 294 12.25 8.54 -6.74
C TYR A 294 12.24 8.89 -5.26
N ASP A 295 11.44 9.88 -4.88
CA ASP A 295 11.18 10.26 -3.51
C ASP A 295 9.96 9.48 -3.01
N SER A 296 10.20 8.46 -2.19
CA SER A 296 9.14 7.63 -1.64
C SER A 296 8.29 8.33 -0.59
N GLU A 297 8.79 9.40 0.04
CA GLU A 297 8.06 10.15 1.06
C GLU A 297 7.06 11.12 0.40
N ARG A 298 7.54 11.85 -0.61
CA ARG A 298 6.72 12.82 -1.36
C ARG A 298 5.93 12.18 -2.50
N ASN A 299 6.25 10.93 -2.86
CA ASN A 299 5.67 10.22 -4.00
C ASN A 299 5.93 10.96 -5.33
N ILE A 300 7.19 11.37 -5.55
CA ILE A 300 7.65 12.13 -6.73
C ILE A 300 8.72 11.33 -7.49
N ALA A 301 8.55 11.19 -8.81
CA ALA A 301 9.54 10.62 -9.70
C ALA A 301 10.19 11.71 -10.57
N ASN A 302 11.50 11.88 -10.45
CA ASN A 302 12.28 12.77 -11.32
C ASN A 302 12.71 12.00 -12.57
N VAL A 303 12.20 12.41 -13.73
CA VAL A 303 12.30 11.65 -14.97
C VAL A 303 12.93 12.48 -16.09
N ILE A 304 13.80 11.85 -16.88
CA ILE A 304 14.26 12.37 -18.16
C ILE A 304 13.61 11.54 -19.28
N GLY A 305 12.82 12.21 -20.12
CA GLY A 305 12.08 11.58 -21.21
C GLY A 305 10.83 12.39 -21.60
N SER A 306 10.07 11.86 -22.55
CA SER A 306 8.86 12.49 -23.09
C SER A 306 7.55 11.85 -22.62
N LYS A 307 7.63 10.76 -21.85
CA LYS A 307 6.48 9.98 -21.37
C LYS A 307 6.57 9.75 -19.87
N GLU A 308 5.42 9.54 -19.23
CA GLU A 308 5.40 9.15 -17.83
C GLU A 308 5.92 7.70 -17.67
N PRO A 309 6.73 7.40 -16.64
CA PRO A 309 7.21 6.04 -16.41
C PRO A 309 6.06 5.12 -15.97
N SER A 310 6.30 3.80 -16.00
CA SER A 310 5.33 2.82 -15.51
C SER A 310 4.85 3.15 -14.09
N SER A 311 3.57 2.93 -13.82
CA SER A 311 3.00 3.08 -12.46
C SER A 311 3.72 2.24 -11.42
N GLU A 312 4.41 1.17 -11.81
CA GLU A 312 5.20 0.30 -10.94
C GLU A 312 6.63 0.78 -10.69
N THR A 313 6.95 2.01 -11.07
CA THR A 313 8.22 2.67 -10.72
C THR A 313 8.61 2.48 -9.25
N PRO A 314 7.71 2.59 -8.25
CA PRO A 314 8.07 2.37 -6.84
C PRO A 314 8.54 0.92 -6.56
N LEU A 315 7.91 -0.07 -7.20
CA LEU A 315 8.30 -1.49 -7.12
C LEU A 315 9.73 -1.68 -7.62
N HIS A 316 10.04 -1.15 -8.80
CA HIS A 316 11.35 -1.31 -9.43
C HIS A 316 12.44 -0.59 -8.64
N TYR A 317 12.17 0.65 -8.23
CA TYR A 317 13.10 1.45 -7.46
C TYR A 317 13.48 0.76 -6.15
N LEU A 318 12.50 0.25 -5.40
CA LEU A 318 12.76 -0.41 -4.12
C LEU A 318 13.50 -1.74 -4.28
N ILE A 319 13.21 -2.52 -5.33
CA ILE A 319 13.96 -3.75 -5.65
C ILE A 319 15.44 -3.43 -5.88
N TYR A 320 15.78 -2.41 -6.68
CA TYR A 320 17.17 -2.05 -6.97
C TYR A 320 17.94 -1.50 -5.77
N ARG A 321 17.23 -1.00 -4.75
CA ARG A 321 17.85 -0.55 -3.49
C ARG A 321 18.15 -1.71 -2.55
N GLN A 322 17.33 -2.75 -2.58
CA GLN A 322 17.44 -3.88 -1.64
C GLN A 322 18.26 -5.04 -2.19
N PHE A 323 18.19 -5.28 -3.50
CA PHE A 323 18.79 -6.45 -4.14
C PHE A 323 19.91 -6.03 -5.09
N GLY A 324 21.01 -6.80 -5.09
CA GLY A 324 22.16 -6.64 -5.99
C GLY A 324 21.87 -7.06 -7.44
N CYS A 325 20.73 -6.65 -7.99
CA CYS A 325 20.33 -6.89 -9.37
C CYS A 325 20.50 -5.62 -10.21
N SER A 326 20.53 -5.80 -11.54
CA SER A 326 20.62 -4.68 -12.50
C SER A 326 19.53 -4.72 -13.56
N ALA A 327 18.70 -5.76 -13.60
CA ALA A 327 17.57 -5.86 -14.51
C ALA A 327 16.34 -6.45 -13.81
N ILE A 328 15.16 -5.94 -14.17
CA ILE A 328 13.87 -6.43 -13.71
C ILE A 328 12.98 -6.65 -14.94
N ILE A 329 12.34 -7.81 -14.98
CA ILE A 329 11.29 -8.13 -15.96
C ILE A 329 10.02 -8.45 -15.19
N HIS A 330 8.96 -7.69 -15.46
CA HIS A 330 7.63 -7.98 -14.97
C HIS A 330 6.68 -8.24 -16.14
N VAL A 331 5.96 -9.35 -16.07
CA VAL A 331 4.98 -9.75 -17.08
C VAL A 331 3.67 -10.18 -16.43
N HIS A 332 2.57 -9.85 -17.08
CA HIS A 332 1.25 -10.34 -16.72
C HIS A 332 0.94 -11.54 -17.62
N ASP A 333 1.25 -12.74 -17.13
CA ASP A 333 0.85 -13.99 -17.79
C ASP A 333 0.04 -14.83 -16.79
N ASP A 334 -1.27 -14.89 -17.01
CA ASP A 334 -2.21 -15.62 -16.15
C ASP A 334 -1.91 -17.12 -16.11
N SER A 335 -1.31 -17.67 -17.17
CA SER A 335 -0.97 -19.09 -17.25
C SER A 335 0.21 -19.46 -16.35
N LEU A 336 1.25 -18.62 -16.28
CA LEU A 336 2.38 -18.76 -15.38
C LEU A 336 1.94 -18.52 -13.94
N LEU A 337 1.11 -17.51 -13.71
CA LEU A 337 0.58 -17.20 -12.38
C LEU A 337 -0.28 -18.36 -11.84
N ALA A 338 -1.13 -18.97 -12.66
CA ALA A 338 -1.92 -20.15 -12.29
C ALA A 338 -1.03 -21.33 -11.87
N ARG A 339 0.11 -21.51 -12.55
CA ARG A 339 1.06 -22.61 -12.31
C ARG A 339 2.09 -22.32 -11.22
N ARG A 340 2.07 -21.16 -10.57
CA ARG A 340 3.06 -20.78 -9.53
C ARG A 340 3.35 -21.85 -8.48
N LYS A 341 2.34 -22.65 -8.08
CA LYS A 341 2.48 -23.76 -7.11
C LYS A 341 3.30 -24.90 -7.68
N GLU A 342 3.06 -25.28 -8.94
CA GLU A 342 3.86 -26.29 -9.66
C GLU A 342 5.29 -25.81 -9.94
N LEU A 343 5.44 -24.49 -10.07
CA LEU A 343 6.72 -23.82 -10.26
C LEU A 343 7.43 -23.54 -8.91
N GLY A 344 6.81 -23.80 -7.76
CA GLY A 344 7.42 -23.50 -6.46
C GLY A 344 7.78 -22.03 -6.24
N LEU A 345 7.11 -21.10 -6.93
CA LEU A 345 7.42 -19.67 -6.85
C LEU A 345 6.95 -19.08 -5.51
N PRO A 346 7.78 -18.31 -4.81
CA PRO A 346 7.32 -17.48 -3.71
C PRO A 346 6.19 -16.55 -4.19
N LEU A 347 5.15 -16.40 -3.37
CA LEU A 347 3.99 -15.57 -3.67
C LEU A 347 4.04 -14.28 -2.86
N ALA A 348 4.16 -13.15 -3.55
CA ALA A 348 3.87 -11.84 -2.97
C ALA A 348 2.35 -11.68 -2.81
N ALA A 349 1.94 -11.25 -1.62
CA ALA A 349 0.54 -10.98 -1.33
C ALA A 349 -0.02 -9.87 -2.25
N TYR A 350 -1.29 -9.99 -2.61
CA TYR A 350 -1.94 -9.00 -3.47
C TYR A 350 -1.87 -7.60 -2.87
N ALA A 351 -1.50 -6.64 -3.71
CA ALA A 351 -1.73 -5.23 -3.50
C ALA A 351 -1.91 -4.56 -4.87
N PRO A 352 -2.65 -3.44 -4.98
CA PRO A 352 -2.85 -2.78 -6.26
C PRO A 352 -1.53 -2.33 -6.91
N TYR A 353 -1.51 -2.24 -8.24
CA TYR A 353 -0.36 -1.75 -8.99
C TYR A 353 -0.02 -0.30 -8.61
N GLY A 354 1.28 0.02 -8.68
CA GLY A 354 1.81 1.35 -8.33
C GLY A 354 1.72 1.73 -6.86
N THR A 355 1.50 0.76 -5.97
CA THR A 355 1.51 0.97 -4.53
C THR A 355 2.85 0.59 -3.90
N LEU A 356 3.26 1.29 -2.84
CA LEU A 356 4.43 0.89 -2.05
C LEU A 356 4.22 -0.47 -1.35
N GLU A 357 2.97 -0.83 -1.08
CA GLU A 357 2.62 -2.12 -0.49
C GLU A 357 2.88 -3.28 -1.46
N LEU A 358 2.54 -3.13 -2.74
CA LEU A 358 2.94 -4.10 -3.77
C LEU A 358 4.46 -4.25 -3.82
N ALA A 359 5.19 -3.14 -3.75
CA ALA A 359 6.64 -3.16 -3.69
C ALA A 359 7.15 -3.94 -2.47
N GLN A 360 6.65 -3.64 -1.27
CA GLN A 360 7.02 -4.33 -0.03
C GLN A 360 6.71 -5.83 -0.07
N ASN A 361 5.52 -6.21 -0.54
CA ASN A 361 5.12 -7.62 -0.69
C ASN A 361 6.05 -8.36 -1.66
N ALA A 362 6.45 -7.71 -2.76
CA ALA A 362 7.42 -8.26 -3.69
C ALA A 362 8.82 -8.42 -3.06
N LEU A 363 9.29 -7.43 -2.29
CA LEU A 363 10.59 -7.52 -1.58
C LEU A 363 10.62 -8.72 -0.63
N ILE A 364 9.55 -8.97 0.13
CA ILE A 364 9.45 -10.12 1.04
C ILE A 364 9.54 -11.43 0.25
N ALA A 365 8.80 -11.55 -0.86
CA ALA A 365 8.84 -12.75 -1.68
C ALA A 365 10.23 -12.99 -2.32
N LEU A 366 10.91 -11.92 -2.74
CA LEU A 366 12.25 -11.96 -3.34
C LEU A 366 13.37 -12.35 -2.34
N GLN A 367 13.12 -12.34 -1.03
CA GLN A 367 14.08 -12.89 -0.06
C GLN A 367 14.32 -14.39 -0.28
N ASN A 368 13.36 -15.10 -0.87
CA ASN A 368 13.39 -16.54 -1.07
C ASN A 368 13.55 -16.94 -2.55
N GLY A 369 13.94 -16.02 -3.43
CA GLY A 369 14.13 -16.32 -4.84
C GLY A 369 14.35 -15.08 -5.71
N ASN A 370 14.68 -15.30 -6.98
CA ASN A 370 14.89 -14.25 -7.98
C ASN A 370 13.81 -14.27 -9.09
N LEU A 371 12.78 -15.08 -8.88
CA LEU A 371 11.57 -15.21 -9.69
C LEU A 371 10.41 -15.43 -8.73
N ILE A 372 9.44 -14.52 -8.74
CA ILE A 372 8.31 -14.55 -7.82
C ILE A 372 6.99 -14.44 -8.58
N ALA A 373 5.94 -14.98 -7.99
CA ALA A 373 4.58 -14.68 -8.38
C ALA A 373 4.04 -13.54 -7.52
N MET A 374 3.30 -12.62 -8.13
CA MET A 374 2.56 -11.57 -7.45
C MET A 374 1.08 -11.86 -7.63
N GLU A 375 0.36 -12.09 -6.52
CA GLU A 375 -1.04 -12.52 -6.53
C GLU A 375 -1.89 -11.54 -7.36
N LYS A 376 -2.68 -12.04 -8.33
CA LYS A 376 -3.51 -11.25 -9.27
C LYS A 376 -2.78 -10.12 -10.02
N HIS A 377 -1.46 -10.19 -10.10
CA HIS A 377 -0.65 -9.10 -10.64
C HIS A 377 0.34 -9.60 -11.70
N GLY A 378 0.96 -10.76 -11.51
CA GLY A 378 1.77 -11.39 -12.56
C GLY A 378 3.03 -12.05 -12.03
N ILE A 379 4.06 -12.15 -12.87
CA ILE A 379 5.36 -12.73 -12.51
C ILE A 379 6.43 -11.65 -12.58
N LEU A 380 7.35 -11.65 -11.63
CA LEU A 380 8.50 -10.74 -11.60
C LEU A 380 9.79 -11.51 -11.47
N SER A 381 10.78 -11.17 -12.31
CA SER A 381 12.12 -11.73 -12.28
C SER A 381 13.19 -10.65 -12.18
N ILE A 382 14.23 -10.93 -11.40
CA ILE A 382 15.40 -10.06 -11.24
C ILE A 382 16.68 -10.77 -11.72
N GLY A 383 17.61 -10.02 -12.32
CA GLY A 383 18.88 -10.54 -12.82
C GLY A 383 20.00 -9.49 -12.85
N LYS A 384 21.24 -9.92 -13.12
CA LYS A 384 22.37 -9.00 -13.34
C LYS A 384 22.31 -8.29 -14.70
N ASN A 385 21.50 -8.81 -15.62
CA ASN A 385 21.15 -8.22 -16.90
C ASN A 385 19.79 -8.76 -17.36
N LEU A 386 19.23 -8.20 -18.43
CA LEU A 386 17.91 -8.60 -18.92
C LEU A 386 17.90 -10.04 -19.44
N GLU A 387 19.02 -10.51 -20.00
CA GLU A 387 19.16 -11.88 -20.49
C GLU A 387 19.06 -12.90 -19.36
N GLU A 388 19.67 -12.63 -18.20
CA GLU A 388 19.60 -13.48 -17.01
C GLU A 388 18.18 -13.48 -16.41
N ALA A 389 17.55 -12.31 -16.31
CA ALA A 389 16.17 -12.20 -15.84
C ALA A 389 15.20 -12.93 -16.77
N LEU A 390 15.37 -12.79 -18.09
CA LEU A 390 14.59 -13.50 -19.10
C LEU A 390 14.85 -15.01 -19.03
N SER A 391 16.11 -15.41 -18.88
CA SER A 391 16.49 -16.82 -18.76
C SER A 391 15.82 -17.48 -17.56
N LYS A 392 15.67 -16.81 -16.42
CA LYS A 392 14.95 -17.34 -15.24
C LYS A 392 13.45 -17.53 -15.50
N LEU A 393 12.82 -16.58 -16.20
CA LEU A 393 11.44 -16.72 -16.66
C LEU A 393 11.27 -17.95 -17.58
N MET A 394 12.27 -18.22 -18.43
CA MET A 394 12.23 -19.31 -19.41
C MET A 394 12.63 -20.69 -18.85
N HIS A 395 13.71 -20.77 -18.08
CA HIS A 395 14.39 -22.01 -17.69
C HIS A 395 13.92 -22.58 -16.35
N HIS A 396 12.81 -22.07 -15.79
CA HIS A 396 12.17 -22.81 -14.72
C HIS A 396 11.78 -24.19 -15.28
N PRO A 397 12.20 -25.32 -14.67
CA PRO A 397 12.10 -26.67 -15.25
C PRO A 397 10.71 -27.08 -15.77
N ASN A 398 9.67 -26.33 -15.38
CA ASN A 398 8.26 -26.56 -15.69
C ASN A 398 7.61 -25.46 -16.56
N ALA A 399 8.28 -24.32 -16.85
CA ALA A 399 7.75 -23.22 -17.67
C ALA A 399 7.88 -23.47 -19.19
N ILE A 400 8.93 -24.18 -19.63
CA ILE A 400 9.17 -24.57 -21.03
C ILE A 400 8.00 -25.40 -21.61
N LYS A 401 7.34 -26.22 -20.79
CA LYS A 401 6.16 -27.00 -21.19
C LYS A 401 4.94 -26.12 -21.54
N THR A 402 4.84 -24.89 -21.03
CA THR A 402 3.76 -23.94 -21.35
C THR A 402 3.92 -23.35 -22.74
N VAL A 403 5.13 -22.85 -23.06
CA VAL A 403 5.43 -22.22 -24.36
C VAL A 403 5.31 -23.26 -25.48
N ALA A 404 5.81 -24.48 -25.25
CA ALA A 404 5.68 -25.58 -26.20
C ALA A 404 4.21 -26.02 -26.42
N ARG A 405 3.36 -26.00 -25.37
CA ARG A 405 1.93 -26.32 -25.50
C ARG A 405 1.14 -25.23 -26.22
N LYS A 406 1.37 -23.93 -25.93
CA LYS A 406 0.75 -22.81 -26.67
C LYS A 406 1.11 -22.89 -28.16
N ASN A 407 2.39 -23.10 -28.49
CA ASN A 407 2.83 -23.26 -29.89
C ASN A 407 2.15 -24.44 -30.60
N ALA A 408 1.96 -25.57 -29.92
CA ALA A 408 1.25 -26.72 -30.48
C ALA A 408 -0.24 -26.44 -30.71
N THR A 409 -0.90 -25.68 -29.81
CA THR A 409 -2.33 -25.35 -29.97
C THR A 409 -2.57 -24.34 -31.09
N THR A 410 -1.69 -23.36 -31.26
CA THR A 410 -1.80 -22.37 -32.35
C THR A 410 -1.57 -23.00 -33.73
N VAL A 411 -0.63 -23.95 -33.85
CA VAL A 411 -0.39 -24.69 -35.10
C VAL A 411 -1.56 -25.63 -35.44
N ASP A 412 -2.16 -26.28 -34.44
CA ASP A 412 -3.35 -27.13 -34.65
C ASP A 412 -4.60 -26.34 -35.06
N ILE A 413 -4.76 -25.10 -34.56
CA ILE A 413 -5.86 -24.22 -34.96
C ILE A 413 -5.66 -23.71 -36.40
N MET A 414 -4.43 -23.33 -36.78
CA MET A 414 -4.12 -22.92 -38.16
C MET A 414 -4.26 -24.07 -39.17
N ASN A 415 -3.93 -25.30 -38.79
CA ASN A 415 -4.09 -26.48 -39.65
C ASN A 415 -5.56 -26.92 -39.79
N ARG A 416 -6.43 -26.62 -38.82
CA ARG A 416 -7.88 -26.89 -38.91
C ARG A 416 -8.65 -25.82 -39.70
N THR A 417 -8.14 -24.60 -39.80
CA THR A 417 -8.75 -23.56 -40.65
C THR A 417 -8.42 -23.71 -42.13
N ASN A 418 -7.32 -24.40 -42.48
CA ASN A 418 -6.94 -24.67 -43.88
C ASN A 418 -7.55 -25.95 -44.46
N SER A 419 -8.25 -26.77 -43.66
CA SER A 419 -8.86 -28.03 -44.11
C SER A 419 -10.38 -27.98 -44.30
N ASN A 420 -11.03 -26.84 -44.03
CA ASN A 420 -12.46 -26.62 -44.24
C ASN A 420 -12.77 -25.60 -45.35
N GLY A 421 -11.98 -25.62 -46.42
CA GLY A 421 -12.26 -24.91 -47.67
C GLY A 421 -12.47 -25.89 -48.81
N PHE A 422 -13.67 -26.47 -48.89
CA PHE A 422 -14.27 -27.05 -50.10
C PHE A 422 -15.72 -26.57 -50.20
#